data_AF-A0A3D4R2P1-F1
#
_entry.id   AF-A0A3D4R2P1-F1
#
_cell.length_a   1.000
_cell.length_b   1.000
_cell.length_c   1.000
_cell.angle_alpha   90.00
_cell.angle_beta   90.00
_cell.angle_gamma   90.00
#
_symmetry.space_group_name_H-M   'P 1'
#
loop_
_entity.id
_entity.type
_entity.pdbx_description
1 polymer ?
#
loop_
_entity_poly.entity_id
_entity_poly.type
_entity_poly.pdbx_seq_one_letter_code
_entity_poly.pdbx_strand_id
1 'polypeptide(L)'
;MLLLIVLPLILSRLILYWNWQDRIAPYRGLITDWGFFVVLYSMIGVNRDLIFSKPLMVLPIAGVVLISTFLLGFVIEKTGVFLCRDQKNLVSLILMGTLKNQGIAGGLAIALFEKDAALPSAVY
;
A
#
# COMPACT_ATOMS: atom_id res chain seq x y z
N MET A 1 5.23 -12.79 7.72
CA MET A 1 3.99 -12.35 8.41
C MET A 1 4.25 -11.88 9.83
N LEU A 2 4.76 -12.75 10.72
CA LEU A 2 5.04 -12.41 12.12
C LEU A 2 5.93 -11.17 12.31
N LEU A 3 7.05 -11.12 11.59
CA LEU A 3 8.04 -10.05 11.74
C LEU A 3 7.60 -8.71 11.12
N LEU A 4 6.77 -8.75 10.07
CA LEU A 4 6.34 -7.57 9.31
C LEU A 4 5.02 -6.97 9.79
N ILE A 5 4.18 -7.74 10.47
CA ILE A 5 2.82 -7.31 10.88
C ILE A 5 2.66 -7.41 12.40
N VAL A 6 2.91 -8.59 12.98
CA VAL A 6 2.62 -8.84 14.40
C VAL A 6 3.59 -8.10 15.31
N LEU A 7 4.89 -8.12 14.99
CA LEU A 7 5.91 -7.41 15.76
C LEU A 7 5.66 -5.89 15.84
N PRO A 8 5.45 -5.15 14.73
CA PRO A 8 5.18 -3.71 14.81
C PRO A 8 3.86 -3.38 15.52
N LEU A 9 2.85 -4.25 15.45
CA LEU A 9 1.62 -4.11 16.24
C LEU A 9 1.88 -4.19 17.75
N ILE A 10 2.69 -5.17 18.20
CA ILE A 10 3.07 -5.31 19.60
C ILE A 10 3.88 -4.10 20.06
N LEU A 11 4.88 -3.69 19.27
CA LEU A 11 5.68 -2.50 19.57
C LEU A 11 4.82 -1.23 19.64
N SER A 12 3.84 -1.08 18.74
CA SER A 12 2.89 0.03 18.78
C SER A 12 2.09 0.05 20.09
N ARG A 13 1.64 -1.10 20.58
CA ARG A 13 0.93 -1.19 21.87
C ARG A 13 1.82 -0.83 23.05
N LEU A 14 3.10 -1.22 23.03
CA LEU A 14 4.07 -0.84 24.08
C LEU A 14 4.35 0.66 24.09
N ILE A 15 4.48 1.29 22.92
CA ILE A 15 4.69 2.73 22.78
C ILE A 15 3.51 3.53 23.37
N LEU A 16 2.27 3.08 23.10
CA LEU A 16 1.06 3.68 23.66
C LEU A 16 0.97 3.46 25.17
N TYR A 17 1.36 2.27 25.65
CA TYR A 17 1.39 1.97 27.08
C TYR A 17 2.31 2.90 27.86
N TRP A 18 3.45 3.31 27.27
CA TRP A 18 4.39 4.26 27.88
C TRP A 18 4.11 5.73 27.57
N ASN A 19 2.99 6.07 26.91
CA ASN A 19 2.65 7.43 26.50
C ASN A 19 3.75 8.13 25.65
N TRP A 20 4.47 7.38 24.83
CA TRP A 20 5.51 7.94 23.96
C TRP A 20 4.96 8.50 22.65
N GLN A 21 3.65 8.38 22.39
CA GLN A 21 3.05 8.84 21.14
C GLN A 21 3.33 10.32 20.84
N ASP A 22 3.25 11.20 21.84
CA ASP A 22 3.34 12.65 21.64
C ASP A 22 4.77 13.08 21.30
N ARG A 23 5.76 12.32 21.75
CA ARG A 23 7.19 12.55 21.42
C ARG A 23 7.54 12.06 20.02
N ILE A 24 6.86 11.02 19.54
CA ILE A 24 7.14 10.38 18.24
C ILE A 24 6.30 11.02 17.12
N ALA A 25 5.14 11.59 17.45
CA ALA A 25 4.23 12.21 16.48
C ALA A 25 4.91 13.19 15.50
N PRO A 26 5.84 14.07 15.91
CA PRO A 26 6.48 15.02 14.99
C PRO A 26 7.35 14.36 13.92
N TYR A 27 7.98 13.22 14.25
CA TYR A 27 8.92 12.52 13.37
C TYR A 27 8.27 11.37 12.61
N ARG A 28 7.08 10.93 13.04
CA ARG A 28 6.38 9.78 12.46
C ARG A 28 6.18 9.91 10.96
N GLY A 29 5.74 11.08 10.49
CA GLY A 29 5.54 11.34 9.05
C GLY A 29 6.84 11.17 8.27
N LEU A 30 7.88 11.91 8.67
CA LEU A 30 9.21 11.85 8.06
C LEU A 30 9.78 10.43 7.99
N ILE A 31 9.73 9.69 9.10
CA ILE A 31 10.23 8.30 9.16
C ILE A 31 9.43 7.38 8.23
N THR A 32 8.12 7.57 8.16
CA THR A 32 7.24 6.78 7.29
C THR A 32 7.53 7.07 5.83
N ASP A 33 7.67 8.34 5.45
CA ASP A 33 7.95 8.77 4.07
C ASP A 33 9.31 8.25 3.60
N TRP A 34 10.35 8.36 4.43
CA TRP A 34 11.66 7.78 4.11
C TRP A 34 11.63 6.25 4.02
N GLY A 35 10.88 5.59 4.90
CA GLY A 35 10.68 4.15 4.83
C GLY A 35 10.02 3.72 3.52
N PHE A 36 8.93 4.39 3.14
CA PHE A 36 8.27 4.18 1.86
C PHE A 36 9.18 4.48 0.68
N PHE A 37 9.95 5.56 0.74
CA PHE A 37 10.91 5.92 -0.30
C PHE A 37 11.95 4.81 -0.53
N VAL A 38 12.58 4.31 0.54
CA VAL A 38 13.58 3.24 0.42
C VAL A 38 12.98 1.97 -0.16
N VAL A 39 11.78 1.60 0.29
CA VAL A 39 11.08 0.40 -0.20
C VAL A 39 10.72 0.54 -1.68
N LEU A 40 10.06 1.64 -2.07
CA LEU A 40 9.66 1.89 -3.46
C LEU A 40 10.87 2.02 -4.39
N TYR A 41 11.89 2.78 -3.98
CA TYR A 41 13.12 2.94 -4.75
C TYR A 41 13.81 1.61 -4.98
N SER A 42 13.89 0.76 -3.94
CA SER A 42 14.48 -0.58 -4.07
C SER A 42 13.67 -1.47 -5.01
N MET A 43 12.34 -1.44 -4.92
CA MET A 43 11.47 -2.20 -5.82
C MET A 43 11.63 -1.79 -7.28
N ILE A 44 11.66 -0.48 -7.55
CA ILE A 44 11.87 0.06 -8.90
C ILE A 44 13.30 -0.26 -9.38
N GLY A 45 14.29 -0.10 -8.52
CA GLY A 45 15.69 -0.36 -8.82
C GLY A 45 15.98 -1.82 -9.16
N VAL A 46 15.39 -2.77 -8.43
CA VAL A 46 15.52 -4.21 -8.71
C VAL A 46 14.86 -4.59 -10.04
N ASN A 47 13.79 -3.90 -10.44
CA ASN A 47 13.05 -4.16 -11.66
C ASN A 47 13.41 -3.23 -12.83
N ARG A 48 14.46 -2.41 -12.70
CA ARG A 48 14.86 -1.42 -13.71
C ARG A 48 15.02 -2.02 -15.10
N ASP A 49 15.67 -3.18 -15.20
CA ASP A 49 16.03 -3.76 -16.50
C ASP A 49 14.77 -4.25 -17.24
N LEU A 50 13.74 -4.70 -16.51
CA LEU A 50 12.44 -5.03 -17.07
C LEU A 50 11.69 -3.78 -17.55
N ILE A 51 11.72 -2.71 -16.75
CA ILE A 51 11.06 -1.44 -17.09
C ILE A 51 11.67 -0.83 -18.35
N PHE A 52 13.01 -0.81 -18.46
CA PHE A 52 13.71 -0.21 -19.60
C PHE A 52 13.78 -1.13 -20.83
N SER A 53 13.88 -2.45 -20.67
CA SER A 53 13.99 -3.38 -21.80
C SER A 53 12.63 -3.75 -22.39
N LYS A 54 11.56 -3.73 -21.59
CA LYS A 54 10.20 -4.11 -22.03
C LYS A 54 9.15 -3.16 -21.46
N PRO A 55 9.17 -1.85 -21.81
CA PRO A 55 8.23 -0.86 -21.29
C PRO A 55 6.76 -1.21 -21.60
N LEU A 56 6.50 -1.93 -22.70
CA LEU A 56 5.17 -2.42 -23.07
C LEU A 56 4.59 -3.42 -22.06
N MET A 57 5.41 -4.12 -21.26
CA MET A 57 4.90 -5.02 -20.20
C MET A 57 4.35 -4.26 -18.99
N VAL A 58 4.72 -3.00 -18.80
CA VAL A 58 4.20 -2.16 -17.71
C VAL A 58 2.78 -1.70 -17.98
N LEU A 59 2.41 -1.57 -19.26
CA LEU A 59 1.09 -1.09 -19.68
C LEU A 59 -0.09 -1.95 -19.18
N PRO A 60 -0.10 -3.29 -19.33
CA PRO A 60 -1.17 -4.11 -18.76
C PRO A 60 -1.19 -4.07 -17.23
N ILE A 61 -0.02 -3.94 -16.57
CA ILE A 61 0.06 -3.82 -15.10
C ILE A 61 -0.60 -2.52 -14.65
N ALA A 62 -0.26 -1.40 -15.28
CA ALA A 62 -0.89 -0.10 -15.02
C ALA A 62 -2.40 -0.13 -15.30
N GLY A 63 -2.84 -0.84 -16.35
CA GLY A 63 -4.25 -1.06 -16.66
C GLY A 63 -4.98 -1.81 -15.55
N VAL A 64 -4.41 -2.92 -15.07
CA VAL A 64 -4.98 -3.70 -13.95
C VAL A 64 -5.05 -2.86 -12.68
N VAL A 65 -4.01 -2.10 -12.38
CA VAL A 65 -3.98 -1.17 -11.24
C VAL A 65 -5.10 -0.14 -11.36
N LEU A 66 -5.20 0.57 -12.49
CA LEU A 66 -6.24 1.57 -12.73
C LEU A 66 -7.64 0.98 -12.61
N ILE A 67 -7.89 -0.14 -13.27
CA ILE A 67 -9.18 -0.82 -13.19
C ILE A 67 -9.44 -1.21 -11.74
N SER A 68 -8.48 -1.80 -11.04
CA SER A 68 -8.70 -2.20 -9.66
C SER A 68 -9.01 -1.01 -8.75
N THR A 69 -8.32 0.13 -8.88
CA THR A 69 -8.54 1.30 -8.02
C THR A 69 -9.87 1.97 -8.33
N PHE A 70 -10.12 2.30 -9.60
CA PHE A 70 -11.30 3.07 -9.99
C PHE A 70 -12.57 2.22 -10.07
N LEU A 71 -12.49 0.99 -10.59
CA LEU A 71 -13.65 0.11 -10.67
C LEU A 71 -14.07 -0.36 -9.28
N LEU A 72 -13.12 -0.74 -8.39
CA LEU A 72 -13.49 -1.08 -7.01
C LEU A 72 -14.05 0.16 -6.28
N GLY A 73 -13.44 1.34 -6.47
CA GLY A 73 -13.96 2.58 -5.90
C GLY A 73 -15.41 2.83 -6.31
N PHE A 74 -15.71 2.70 -7.60
CA PHE A 74 -17.07 2.84 -8.14
C PHE A 74 -18.04 1.78 -7.62
N VAL A 75 -17.61 0.52 -7.51
CA VAL A 75 -18.45 -0.56 -6.95
C VAL A 75 -18.74 -0.33 -5.48
N ILE A 76 -17.75 0.08 -4.69
CA ILE A 76 -17.91 0.42 -3.27
C ILE A 76 -18.82 1.64 -3.11
N GLU A 77 -18.67 2.66 -3.96
CA GLU A 77 -19.55 3.83 -3.96
C GLU A 77 -21.00 3.43 -4.27
N LYS A 78 -21.24 2.66 -5.34
CA LYS A 78 -22.58 2.23 -5.75
C LYS A 78 -23.25 1.33 -4.72
N THR A 79 -22.52 0.36 -4.18
CA THR A 79 -23.03 -0.52 -3.13
C THR A 79 -23.22 0.23 -1.82
N GLY A 80 -22.29 1.12 -1.46
CA GLY A 80 -22.38 2.01 -0.31
C GLY A 80 -23.61 2.91 -0.37
N VAL A 81 -23.87 3.56 -1.50
CA VAL A 81 -25.07 4.40 -1.70
C VAL A 81 -26.36 3.56 -1.66
N PHE A 82 -26.31 2.31 -2.15
CA PHE A 82 -27.46 1.40 -2.15
C PHE A 82 -27.79 0.84 -0.77
N LEU A 83 -26.77 0.52 0.05
CA LEU A 83 -26.91 -0.12 1.37
C LEU A 83 -26.85 0.86 2.55
N CYS A 84 -26.11 1.97 2.43
CA CYS A 84 -25.84 2.93 3.49
C CYS A 84 -26.06 4.37 3.01
N ARG A 85 -27.12 5.02 3.51
CA ARG A 85 -27.47 6.41 3.15
C ARG A 85 -26.57 7.46 3.82
N ASP A 86 -25.57 7.04 4.58
CA ASP A 86 -24.66 7.91 5.33
C ASP A 86 -23.44 8.30 4.47
N GLN A 87 -23.61 9.38 3.71
CA GLN A 87 -22.55 9.95 2.87
C GLN A 87 -21.27 10.31 3.65
N LYS A 88 -21.36 10.53 4.96
CA LYS A 88 -20.21 10.93 5.78
C LYS A 88 -19.13 9.83 5.87
N ASN A 89 -19.54 8.56 5.87
CA ASN A 89 -18.62 7.42 5.99
C ASN A 89 -18.26 6.80 4.64
N LEU A 90 -18.95 7.18 3.57
CA LEU A 90 -18.78 6.60 2.23
C LEU A 90 -17.36 6.84 1.69
N VAL A 91 -16.83 8.05 1.84
CA VAL A 91 -15.47 8.41 1.39
C VAL A 91 -14.43 7.58 2.15
N SER A 92 -14.57 7.42 3.46
CA SER A 92 -13.68 6.59 4.27
C SER A 92 -13.73 5.12 3.84
N LEU A 93 -14.93 4.60 3.51
CA LEU A 93 -15.10 3.22 3.04
C LEU A 93 -14.45 3.00 1.66
N ILE A 94 -14.62 3.95 0.73
CA ILE A 94 -13.99 3.91 -0.59
C ILE A 94 -12.46 3.94 -0.45
N LEU A 95 -11.93 4.84 0.38
CA LEU A 95 -10.49 4.93 0.63
C LEU A 95 -9.97 3.65 1.28
N MET A 96 -10.67 3.08 2.27
CA MET A 96 -10.25 1.86 2.93
C MET A 96 -10.27 0.62 2.00
N GLY A 97 -11.20 0.58 1.03
CA GLY A 97 -11.26 -0.51 0.06
C GLY A 97 -10.30 -0.37 -1.13
N THR A 98 -9.94 0.87 -1.51
CA THR A 98 -9.07 1.15 -2.67
C THR A 98 -7.61 1.40 -2.28
N LEU A 99 -7.30 1.91 -1.09
CA LEU A 99 -5.92 2.08 -0.63
C LEU A 99 -5.43 0.80 0.05
N LYS A 100 -4.79 -0.05 -0.74
CA LYS A 100 -4.15 -1.28 -0.24
C LYS A 100 -2.77 -0.97 0.35
N ASN A 101 -2.32 -1.79 1.30
CA ASN A 101 -0.96 -1.67 1.84
C ASN A 101 0.08 -2.26 0.87
N GLN A 102 0.49 -1.43 -0.09
CA GLN A 102 1.42 -1.79 -1.16
C GLN A 102 2.82 -2.13 -0.68
N GLY A 103 3.31 -1.44 0.37
CA GLY A 103 4.63 -1.70 0.93
C GLY A 103 4.77 -3.14 1.43
N ILE A 104 3.73 -3.65 2.10
CA ILE A 104 3.67 -5.05 2.53
C ILE A 104 3.45 -5.99 1.34
N ALA A 105 2.57 -5.63 0.39
CA ALA A 105 2.31 -6.45 -0.79
C ALA A 105 3.58 -6.66 -1.64
N GLY A 106 4.32 -5.59 -1.92
CA GLY A 106 5.57 -5.67 -2.66
C GLY A 106 6.67 -6.37 -1.85
N GLY A 107 6.77 -6.11 -0.54
CA GLY A 107 7.74 -6.78 0.32
C GLY A 107 7.53 -8.30 0.36
N LEU A 108 6.27 -8.74 0.36
CA LEU A 108 5.93 -10.16 0.26
C LEU A 108 6.17 -10.73 -1.13
N ALA A 109 5.87 -9.96 -2.18
CA ALA A 109 6.13 -10.39 -3.55
C ALA A 109 7.61 -10.69 -3.76
N ILE A 110 8.51 -9.83 -3.26
CA ILE A 110 9.97 -10.07 -3.34
C ILE A 110 10.39 -11.25 -2.44
N ALA A 111 9.80 -11.39 -1.26
CA ALA A 111 10.22 -12.41 -0.29
C ALA A 111 9.73 -13.83 -0.63
N LEU A 112 8.58 -13.95 -1.31
CA LEU A 112 7.91 -15.23 -1.58
C LEU A 112 7.91 -15.62 -3.05
N PHE A 113 8.10 -14.67 -3.97
CA PHE A 113 8.06 -14.89 -5.41
C PHE A 113 9.31 -14.30 -6.09
N GLU A 114 9.34 -14.38 -7.42
CA GLU A 114 10.36 -13.73 -8.22
C GLU A 114 10.24 -12.20 -8.18
N LYS A 115 11.36 -11.53 -8.45
CA LYS A 115 11.53 -10.07 -8.32
C LYS A 115 10.48 -9.28 -9.11
N ASP A 116 10.08 -9.83 -10.24
CA ASP A 116 9.11 -9.29 -11.20
C ASP A 116 7.69 -9.21 -10.62
N ALA A 117 7.35 -10.10 -9.66
CA ALA A 117 6.03 -10.12 -9.02
C ALA A 117 5.77 -8.90 -8.13
N ALA A 118 6.81 -8.14 -7.78
CA ALA A 118 6.69 -6.92 -6.99
C ALA A 118 6.33 -5.68 -7.82
N LEU A 119 6.46 -5.74 -9.15
CA LEU A 119 6.19 -4.62 -10.05
C LEU A 119 4.79 -4.01 -9.88
N PRO A 120 3.69 -4.77 -9.79
CA PRO A 120 2.36 -4.20 -9.59
C PRO A 120 2.24 -3.41 -8.27
N SER A 121 2.97 -3.80 -7.23
CA SER A 121 2.96 -3.11 -5.93
C SER A 121 3.77 -1.82 -5.94
N ALA A 122 4.73 -1.68 -6.87
CA ALA A 122 5.51 -0.46 -7.05
C ALA A 122 4.82 0.57 -7.97
N VAL A 123 3.87 0.11 -8.81
CA VAL A 123 3.17 0.95 -9.81
C VAL A 123 1.84 1.51 -9.28
N TYR A 124 1.19 0.81 -8.35
CA TYR A 124 -0.04 1.28 -7.70
C TYR A 124 0.23 2.54 -6.87
#